data_AF-G1UY80-F1
#
_entry.id   AF-G1UY80-F1
#
_cell.length_a   1.000
_cell.length_b   1.000
_cell.length_c   1.000
_cell.angle_alpha   90.00
_cell.angle_beta   90.00
_cell.angle_gamma   90.00
#
_symmetry.space_group_name_H-M   'P 1'
#
loop_
_entity.id
_entity.type
_entity.pdbx_description
1 polymer ?
#
loop_
_entity_poly.entity_id
_entity_poly.type
_entity_poly.pdbx_seq_one_letter_code
_entity_poly.pdbx_strand_id
1 'polypeptide(L)' 'MELPQIFENKEFGKVRAVEHNGAPWFVGSDVAKALGYERPNDAVNAHCKKINKFS' A
#
# COMPACT_ATOMS: atom_id res chain seq x y z
N MET A 1 4.82 -18.20 -5.91
CA MET A 1 4.16 -17.15 -5.10
C MET A 1 5.27 -16.42 -4.36
N GLU A 2 5.61 -15.23 -4.81
CA GLU A 2 6.64 -14.41 -4.17
C GLU A 2 6.02 -13.82 -2.90
N LEU A 3 6.72 -13.98 -1.76
CA LEU A 3 6.23 -13.49 -0.48
C LEU A 3 6.44 -11.97 -0.42
N PRO A 4 5.44 -11.19 0.04
CA PRO A 4 5.64 -9.76 0.29
C PRO A 4 6.76 -9.54 1.31
N GLN A 5 7.73 -8.71 0.95
CA GLN A 5 8.71 -8.18 1.90
C GLN A 5 8.03 -7.15 2.80
N ILE A 6 8.32 -7.22 4.09
CA ILE A 6 7.80 -6.29 5.10
C ILE A 6 8.93 -5.33 5.47
N PHE A 7 8.73 -4.05 5.21
CA PHE A 7 9.61 -2.97 5.65
C PHE A 7 9.07 -2.41 6.97
N GLU A 8 9.85 -2.53 8.04
CA GLU A 8 9.52 -1.95 9.36
C GLU A 8 10.39 -0.72 9.62
N ASN A 9 9.77 0.36 10.05
CA ASN A 9 10.44 1.55 10.54
C ASN A 9 9.72 2.08 11.79
N LYS A 10 10.46 2.68 12.70
CA LYS A 10 9.94 3.21 13.97
C LYS A 10 8.98 4.39 13.78
N GLU A 11 9.17 5.20 12.73
CA GLU A 11 8.40 6.42 12.48
C GLU A 11 7.09 6.14 11.72
N PHE A 12 7.10 5.21 10.76
CA PHE A 12 5.96 4.96 9.89
C PHE A 12 5.35 3.56 10.00
N GLY A 13 5.93 2.69 10.83
CA GLY A 13 5.42 1.34 11.09
C GLY A 13 5.83 0.32 10.04
N LYS A 14 4.92 -0.62 9.73
CA LYS A 14 5.15 -1.77 8.84
C LYS A 14 4.47 -1.55 7.49
N VAL A 15 5.25 -1.57 6.41
CA VAL A 15 4.77 -1.45 5.03
C VAL A 15 5.11 -2.72 4.26
N ARG A 16 4.11 -3.32 3.62
CA ARG A 16 4.29 -4.49 2.75
C ARG A 16 4.60 -4.06 1.32
N ALA A 17 5.61 -4.69 0.73
CA ALA A 17 5.95 -4.54 -0.68
C ALA A 17 6.10 -5.89 -1.37
N VAL A 18 5.75 -5.97 -2.64
CA VAL A 18 5.95 -7.12 -3.52
C VAL A 18 6.71 -6.65 -4.76
N GLU A 19 7.59 -7.48 -5.29
CA GLU A 19 8.11 -7.26 -6.63
C GLU A 19 7.06 -7.78 -7.62
N HIS A 20 6.63 -6.93 -8.55
CA HIS A 20 5.66 -7.32 -9.57
C HIS A 20 6.04 -6.69 -10.91
N ASN A 21 6.26 -7.54 -11.91
CA ASN A 21 6.69 -7.13 -13.26
C ASN A 21 7.97 -6.25 -13.27
N GLY A 22 8.95 -6.55 -12.40
CA GLY A 22 10.20 -5.79 -12.30
C GLY A 22 10.05 -4.42 -11.65
N ALA A 23 8.89 -4.12 -11.05
CA ALA A 23 8.66 -2.92 -10.26
C ALA A 23 8.28 -3.27 -8.81
N PRO A 24 8.72 -2.48 -7.82
CA PRO A 24 8.26 -2.64 -6.45
C PRO A 24 6.85 -2.07 -6.29
N TRP A 25 5.92 -2.90 -5.82
CA TRP A 25 4.54 -2.54 -5.53
C TRP A 25 4.32 -2.53 -4.03
N PHE A 26 3.65 -1.50 -3.52
CA PHE A 26 3.38 -1.35 -2.09
C PHE A 26 1.90 -1.48 -1.81
N VAL A 27 1.56 -1.98 -0.62
CA VAL A 27 0.16 -1.99 -0.18
C VAL A 27 -0.27 -0.56 0.18
N GLY A 28 -1.13 0.03 -0.64
CA GLY A 28 -1.56 1.42 -0.50
C GLY A 28 -2.13 1.75 0.89
N SER A 29 -2.84 0.82 1.54
CA SER A 29 -3.38 1.04 2.89
C SER A 29 -2.28 1.17 3.95
N ASP A 30 -1.18 0.44 3.79
CA ASP A 30 -0.05 0.51 4.72
C ASP A 30 0.72 1.80 4.52
N VAL A 31 0.92 2.22 3.26
CA VAL A 31 1.51 3.52 2.91
C VAL A 31 0.67 4.67 3.46
N ALA A 32 -0.66 4.62 3.34
CA ALA A 32 -1.51 5.67 3.87
C ALA A 32 -1.49 5.75 5.41
N LYS A 33 -1.38 4.60 6.11
CA LYS A 33 -1.17 4.58 7.57
C LYS A 33 0.19 5.15 7.95
N ALA A 34 1.24 4.75 7.22
CA ALA A 34 2.60 5.24 7.38
C ALA A 34 2.70 6.76 7.23
N LEU A 35 1.92 7.34 6.31
CA LEU A 35 1.85 8.79 6.09
C LEU A 35 0.96 9.53 7.11
N GLY A 36 0.28 8.82 8.02
CA GLY A 36 -0.57 9.44 9.04
C GLY A 36 -1.94 9.88 8.54
N TYR A 37 -2.44 9.34 7.43
CA TYR A 37 -3.82 9.60 7.00
C TYR A 37 -4.81 9.07 8.05
N GLU A 38 -5.73 9.91 8.49
CA GLU A 38 -6.80 9.54 9.42
C GLU A 38 -7.68 8.41 8.86
N ARG A 39 -7.89 8.41 7.53
CA ARG A 39 -8.68 7.41 6.80
C ARG A 39 -7.87 6.80 5.65
N PRO A 40 -7.05 5.77 5.92
CA PRO A 40 -6.16 5.21 4.91
C PRO A 40 -6.90 4.60 3.71
N ASN A 41 -8.08 3.98 3.92
CA ASN A 41 -8.90 3.46 2.83
C ASN A 41 -9.44 4.57 1.92
N ASP A 42 -9.78 5.72 2.49
CA ASP A 42 -10.32 6.85 1.74
C ASP A 42 -9.22 7.53 0.92
N ALA A 43 -8.05 7.74 1.54
CA ALA A 43 -6.85 8.25 0.86
C ALA A 43 -6.44 7.36 -0.32
N VAL A 44 -6.43 6.04 -0.15
CA VAL A 44 -6.16 5.11 -1.25
C VAL A 44 -7.23 5.22 -2.34
N ASN A 45 -8.51 5.32 -1.99
CA ASN A 45 -9.58 5.47 -2.99
C ASN A 45 -9.55 6.83 -3.72
N ALA A 46 -9.09 7.88 -3.05
CA ALA A 46 -8.99 9.22 -3.61
C ALA A 46 -7.75 9.39 -4.52
N HIS A 47 -6.62 8.79 -4.14
CA HIS A 47 -5.34 8.97 -4.83
C HIS A 47 -4.96 7.83 -5.78
N CYS A 48 -5.43 6.60 -5.54
CA CYS A 48 -5.22 5.49 -6.45
C CYS A 48 -6.43 5.36 -7.39
N LYS A 49 -6.14 5.15 -8.68
CA LYS A 49 -7.17 4.82 -9.68
C LYS A 49 -7.95 3.60 -9.19
N LYS A 50 -9.25 3.76 -8.99
CA LYS A 50 -10.15 2.63 -8.71
C LYS A 50 -9.93 1.56 -9.78
N ILE A 51 -9.54 0.38 -9.35
CA ILE A 51 -9.67 -0.82 -10.16
C ILE A 51 -11.17 -0.99 -10.33
N ASN A 52 -11.69 -0.80 -11.55
CA ASN A 52 -13.10 -1.06 -11.82
C ASN A 52 -13.40 -2.48 -11.34
N LYS A 53 -14.17 -2.61 -10.26
CA LYS A 53 -14.82 -3.87 -9.96
C LYS A 53 -15.72 -4.12 -11.16
N PHE A 54 -15.36 -5.07 -12.00
CA PHE A 54 -16.29 -5.62 -12.97
C PHE A 54 -17.49 -6.13 -12.17
N SER A 55 -18.60 -5.39 -12.24
CA SER A 55 -19.92 -5.84 -11.77
C SER A 55 -20.49 -6.85 -12.76
#